data_AF-A4Y4S0-F1
#
_entry.id   AF-A4Y4S0-F1
#
_cell.length_a   1.000
_cell.length_b   1.000
_cell.length_c   1.000
_cell.angle_alpha   90.00
_cell.angle_beta   90.00
_cell.angle_gamma   90.00
#
_symmetry.space_group_name_H-M   'P 1'
#
loop_
_entity.id
_entity.type
_entity.pdbx_description
1 polymer ?
#
loop_
_entity_poly.entity_id
_entity_poly.type
_entity_poly.pdbx_seq_one_letter_code
_entity_poly.pdbx_strand_id
1 'polypeptide(L)'
;MKKTALMSLLGLGLFACVAHASEFDLPGFVTEVEDGRLWVFKENSAELTEFKQHGEPAKQFTVIGAGPKGMTVKSADKETLDEYLAKVKAN
;
A
#
# COMPACT_ATOMS: atom_id res chain seq x y z
N MET A 1 -43.35 -37.14 22.48
CA MET A 1 -43.09 -35.92 21.68
C MET A 1 -41.71 -35.40 22.10
N LYS A 2 -40.62 -35.92 21.54
CA LYS A 2 -39.78 -35.27 20.50
C LYS A 2 -39.66 -33.74 20.70
N LYS A 3 -38.48 -33.29 21.15
CA LYS A 3 -37.73 -32.18 20.53
C LYS A 3 -36.27 -32.26 21.00
N THR A 4 -35.42 -32.45 20.02
CA THR A 4 -33.98 -32.68 20.02
C THR A 4 -33.20 -31.38 20.25
N ALA A 5 -31.99 -31.53 20.76
CA ALA A 5 -30.94 -30.51 20.83
C ALA A 5 -30.66 -29.87 19.46
N LEU A 6 -30.24 -28.60 19.44
CA LEU A 6 -29.26 -28.14 18.46
C LEU A 6 -28.46 -26.92 18.95
N MET A 7 -27.18 -27.20 19.11
CA MET A 7 -26.04 -26.33 19.36
C MET A 7 -25.90 -25.30 18.23
N SER A 8 -25.84 -24.01 18.56
CA SER A 8 -25.48 -22.96 17.59
C SER A 8 -24.09 -22.43 17.92
N LEU A 9 -23.05 -23.05 17.34
CA LEU A 9 -21.75 -22.44 17.18
C LEU A 9 -21.91 -21.26 16.21
N LEU A 10 -21.95 -20.04 16.73
CA LEU A 10 -21.76 -18.86 15.90
C LEU A 10 -20.25 -18.65 15.74
N GLY A 11 -19.67 -19.30 14.73
CA GLY A 11 -18.31 -19.05 14.30
C GLY A 11 -18.22 -17.63 13.75
N LEU A 12 -17.64 -16.72 14.53
CA LEU A 12 -17.14 -15.46 13.99
C LEU A 12 -15.90 -15.79 13.15
N GLY A 13 -16.08 -15.78 11.83
CA GLY A 13 -14.99 -15.87 10.88
C GLY A 13 -14.02 -14.72 11.12
N LEU A 14 -12.82 -15.06 11.57
CA LEU A 14 -11.68 -14.14 11.61
C LEU A 14 -11.35 -13.82 10.14
N PHE A 15 -11.86 -12.70 9.63
CA PHE A 15 -11.34 -12.12 8.40
C PHE A 15 -9.87 -11.79 8.65
N ALA A 16 -8.98 -12.66 8.19
CA ALA A 16 -7.57 -12.34 8.10
C ALA A 16 -7.46 -11.15 7.16
N CYS A 17 -7.12 -9.98 7.69
CA CYS A 17 -6.61 -8.88 6.89
C CYS A 17 -5.32 -9.38 6.22
N VAL A 18 -5.45 -9.89 4.99
CA VAL A 18 -4.29 -10.05 4.12
C VAL A 18 -3.85 -8.63 3.79
N ALA A 19 -2.72 -8.20 4.38
CA ALA A 19 -2.01 -7.03 3.89
C ALA A 19 -1.64 -7.34 2.43
N HIS A 20 -2.38 -6.76 1.48
CA HIS A 20 -2.04 -6.85 0.07
C HIS A 20 -0.75 -6.04 -0.12
N ALA A 21 0.36 -6.74 -0.31
CA ALA A 21 1.54 -6.12 -0.92
C ALA A 21 1.12 -5.64 -2.33
N SER A 22 1.44 -4.40 -2.66
CA SER A 22 1.08 -3.83 -3.95
C SER A 22 1.88 -4.52 -5.05
N GLU A 23 1.31 -4.63 -6.25
CA GLU A 23 1.98 -5.25 -7.41
C GLU A 23 3.27 -4.51 -7.82
N PHE A 24 3.46 -3.28 -7.32
CA PHE A 24 4.58 -2.41 -7.65
C PHE A 24 5.63 -2.30 -6.52
N ASP A 25 5.50 -3.12 -5.48
CA ASP A 25 6.48 -3.19 -4.39
C ASP A 25 7.84 -3.65 -4.93
N LEU A 26 8.89 -2.98 -4.45
CA LEU A 26 10.28 -3.29 -4.77
C LEU A 26 11.06 -3.49 -3.47
N PRO A 27 12.17 -4.25 -3.45
CA PRO A 27 12.96 -4.40 -2.23
C PRO A 27 13.40 -3.03 -1.67
N GLY A 28 13.05 -2.75 -0.41
CA GLY A 28 13.27 -1.46 0.25
C GLY A 28 12.10 -0.48 0.15
N PHE A 29 11.04 -0.80 -0.59
CA PHE A 29 9.93 0.10 -0.89
C PHE A 29 8.57 -0.56 -0.70
N VAL A 30 7.63 0.19 -0.14
CA VAL A 30 6.21 -0.14 -0.10
C VAL A 30 5.48 0.83 -1.00
N THR A 31 4.54 0.32 -1.79
CA THR A 31 3.73 1.11 -2.69
C THR A 31 2.25 0.96 -2.40
N GLU A 32 1.49 2.02 -2.65
CA GLU A 32 0.04 2.04 -2.48
C GLU A 32 -0.57 2.75 -3.68
N VAL A 33 -1.67 2.23 -4.22
CA VAL A 33 -2.35 2.86 -5.36
C VAL A 33 -3.59 3.60 -4.88
N GLU A 34 -3.54 4.93 -4.93
CA GLU A 34 -4.68 5.80 -4.59
C GLU A 34 -5.01 6.70 -5.77
N ASP A 35 -6.29 6.76 -6.15
CA ASP A 35 -6.79 7.56 -7.27
C ASP A 35 -5.99 7.39 -8.58
N GLY A 36 -5.55 6.16 -8.86
CA GLY A 36 -4.76 5.82 -10.05
C GLY A 36 -3.33 6.35 -10.04
N ARG A 37 -2.84 6.80 -8.88
CA ARG A 37 -1.47 7.27 -8.67
C ARG A 37 -0.75 6.28 -7.77
N LEU A 38 0.52 6.08 -8.06
CA LEU A 38 1.38 5.19 -7.29
C LEU A 38 2.07 5.99 -6.20
N TRP A 39 1.66 5.78 -4.96
CA TRP A 39 2.40 6.24 -3.79
C TRP A 39 3.54 5.30 -3.48
N VAL A 40 4.69 5.86 -3.13
CA VAL A 40 5.92 5.13 -2.85
C VAL A 40 6.52 5.62 -1.55
N PHE A 41 6.85 4.67 -0.68
CA PHE A 41 7.48 4.92 0.60
C PHE A 41 8.62 3.94 0.84
N LYS A 42 9.56 4.30 1.71
CA LYS A 42 10.51 3.33 2.27
C LYS A 42 9.77 2.37 3.20
N GLU A 43 10.21 1.11 3.20
CA GLU A 43 9.76 0.14 4.19
C GLU A 43 10.00 0.66 5.61
N ASN A 44 8.98 0.54 6.46
CA ASN A 44 9.01 0.97 7.87
C ASN A 44 9.30 2.47 8.10
N SER A 45 9.02 3.32 7.11
CA SER A 45 9.18 4.76 7.24
C SER A 45 8.09 5.42 8.09
N ALA A 46 8.41 6.58 8.68
CA ALA A 46 7.42 7.37 9.42
C ALA A 46 6.33 7.87 8.45
N GLU A 47 6.72 8.25 7.24
CA GLU A 47 5.86 8.74 6.18
C GLU A 47 4.85 7.68 5.72
N LEU A 48 5.26 6.40 5.62
CA LEU A 48 4.33 5.30 5.37
C LEU A 48 3.32 5.14 6.51
N THR A 49 3.78 5.30 7.75
CA THR A 49 2.93 5.17 8.93
C THR A 49 1.91 6.31 8.98
N GLU A 50 2.35 7.55 8.77
CA GLU A 50 1.49 8.72 8.68
C GLU A 50 0.51 8.60 7.51
N PHE A 51 0.97 8.13 6.34
CA PHE A 51 0.11 7.92 5.19
C PHE A 51 -1.02 6.92 5.48
N LYS A 52 -0.71 5.81 6.14
CA LYS A 52 -1.71 4.82 6.55
C LYS A 52 -2.69 5.33 7.60
N GLN A 53 -2.30 6.32 8.41
CA GLN A 53 -3.14 6.89 9.47
C GLN A 53 -3.98 8.10 9.00
N HIS A 54 -3.43 8.91 8.10
CA HIS A 54 -3.96 10.22 7.76
C HIS A 54 -4.21 10.42 6.26
N GLY A 55 -3.78 9.50 5.41
CA GLY A 55 -3.84 9.61 3.95
C GLY A 55 -2.70 10.46 3.39
N GLU A 56 -2.96 11.19 2.31
CA GLU A 56 -1.91 11.92 1.58
C GLU A 56 -1.12 12.90 2.49
N PRO A 57 0.22 12.82 2.52
CA PRO A 57 1.06 13.72 3.30
C PRO A 57 0.96 15.18 2.82
N ALA A 58 1.13 16.13 3.74
CA ALA A 58 1.07 17.56 3.44
C ALA A 58 2.14 18.02 2.43
N LYS A 59 3.31 17.38 2.46
CA LYS A 59 4.38 17.58 1.49
C LYS A 59 4.49 16.35 0.61
N GLN A 60 4.51 16.57 -0.70
CA GLN A 60 4.62 15.51 -1.69
C GLN A 60 5.46 15.94 -2.88
N PHE A 61 6.17 14.98 -3.43
CA PHE A 61 6.87 15.07 -4.71
C PHE A 61 6.13 14.20 -5.71
N THR A 62 6.01 14.70 -6.94
CA THR A 62 5.22 14.03 -7.98
C THR A 62 5.99 14.02 -9.28
N VAL A 63 6.07 12.85 -9.91
CA VAL A 63 6.61 12.70 -11.26
C VAL A 63 5.54 12.01 -12.11
N ILE A 64 5.05 12.73 -13.11
CA ILE A 64 3.97 12.28 -13.98
C ILE A 64 4.53 11.29 -15.01
N GLY A 65 3.85 10.15 -15.17
CA GLY A 65 4.15 9.19 -16.24
C GLY A 65 5.44 8.37 -16.07
N ALA A 66 6.13 8.48 -14.93
CA ALA A 66 7.41 7.80 -14.69
C ALA A 66 7.28 6.44 -13.99
N GLY A 67 6.08 6.09 -13.53
CA GLY A 67 5.82 4.83 -12.86
C GLY A 67 5.57 3.67 -13.81
N PRO A 68 5.48 2.44 -13.26
CA PRO A 68 5.04 1.27 -14.01
C PRO A 68 3.73 1.56 -14.77
N LYS A 69 3.62 1.01 -16.00
CA LYS A 69 2.46 1.23 -16.89
C LYS A 69 2.16 2.72 -17.19
N GLY A 70 3.13 3.62 -17.01
CA GLY A 70 2.94 5.07 -17.23
C GLY A 70 2.18 5.76 -16.10
N MET A 71 2.13 5.18 -14.90
CA MET A 71 1.47 5.80 -13.75
C MET A 71 2.20 7.05 -13.27
N THR A 72 1.45 7.97 -12.65
CA THR A 72 2.03 9.08 -11.88
C THR A 72 2.53 8.54 -10.55
N VAL A 73 3.78 8.87 -10.19
CA VAL A 73 4.42 8.42 -8.95
C VAL A 73 4.50 9.58 -7.96
N LYS A 74 4.09 9.33 -6.72
CA LYS A 74 4.08 10.28 -5.61
C LYS A 74 4.90 9.73 -4.44
N SER A 75 5.55 10.61 -3.69
CA SER A 75 6.20 10.25 -2.43
C SER A 75 6.26 11.48 -1.50
N ALA A 76 6.28 11.24 -0.19
CA ALA A 76 6.49 12.29 0.81
C ALA A 76 7.91 12.88 0.76
N ASP A 77 8.87 12.09 0.27
CA ASP A 77 10.30 12.40 0.24
C ASP A 77 10.86 12.34 -1.19
N LYS A 78 11.75 13.27 -1.53
CA LYS A 78 12.30 13.39 -2.88
C LYS A 78 13.32 12.29 -3.17
N GLU A 79 14.14 11.95 -2.18
CA GLU A 79 15.17 10.92 -2.31
C GLU A 79 14.53 9.56 -2.55
N THR A 80 13.53 9.21 -1.74
CA THR A 80 12.72 7.99 -1.89
C THR A 80 12.10 7.88 -3.29
N LEU A 81 11.53 8.97 -3.80
CA LEU A 81 10.97 9.01 -5.15
C LEU A 81 12.03 8.74 -6.22
N ASP A 82 13.17 9.43 -6.14
CA ASP A 82 14.25 9.30 -7.11
C ASP A 82 14.85 7.89 -7.11
N GLU A 83 15.09 7.33 -5.93
CA GLU A 83 15.63 5.98 -5.78
C GLU A 83 14.67 4.92 -6.34
N TYR A 84 13.38 5.03 -6.04
CA TYR A 84 12.39 4.11 -6.58
C TYR A 84 12.34 4.18 -8.11
N LEU A 85 12.29 5.40 -8.67
CA LEU A 85 12.29 5.59 -10.13
C LEU A 85 13.58 5.08 -10.78
N ALA A 86 14.73 5.22 -10.12
CA ALA A 86 15.98 4.65 -10.59
C ALA A 86 15.90 3.11 -10.63
N LYS A 87 15.31 2.47 -9.62
CA LYS A 87 15.10 1.01 -9.62
C LYS A 87 14.10 0.56 -10.67
N VAL A 88 13.00 1.29 -10.87
CA VAL A 88 12.01 0.96 -11.91
C VAL A 88 12.65 0.98 -13.30
N LYS A 89 13.50 1.97 -13.58
CA LYS A 89 14.19 2.08 -14.89
C LYS A 89 15.28 1.02 -15.11
N ALA A 90 15.76 0.38 -14.05
CA ALA A 90 16.78 -0.64 -14.11
C ALA A 90 16.22 -2.05 -14.38
N ASN A 91 14.89 -2.21 -14.29
CA ASN A 91 14.17 -3.45 -14.62
C ASN A 91 13.55 -3.37 -16.01
#